data_AF-A0A178ZY99-F1
#
_entry.id   AF-A0A178ZY99-F1
#
_cell.length_a   1.000
_cell.length_b   1.000
_cell.length_c   1.000
_cell.angle_alpha   90.00
_cell.angle_beta   90.00
_cell.angle_gamma   90.00
#
_symmetry.space_group_name_H-M   'P 1'
#
loop_
_entity.id
_entity.type
_entity.pdbx_description
1 polymer ?
#
loop_
_entity_poly.entity_id
_entity_poly.type
_entity_poly.pdbx_seq_one_letter_code
_entity_poly.pdbx_strand_id
1 'polypeptide(L)'
;MNLVDGEENSHSISNGEGKTVAKDHTKDGLFTSETIVIPVSPPGVSISNGTIPVLETKVAANGITKRAAQNGTAHAVRTTSDPQSLRDVAKVIRSKNAGPFQLTFDVIFDDPAVYKAVKSSGLLSRDAMAQLFGRSAEEVVYCGFFDQALAFKLTLPRTRGGQLSCSGGYMESDVHGSQQYMPLMKLPLTEDLRHSLRALNSIRTSEAH
;
A
#
# COMPACT_ATOMS: atom_id res chain seq x y z
N MET A 1 -64.73 31.17 18.87
CA MET A 1 -63.77 32.25 18.51
C MET A 1 -63.24 31.89 17.13
N ASN A 2 -63.81 32.43 16.05
CA ASN A 2 -63.45 33.71 15.37
C ASN A 2 -62.08 33.58 14.70
N LEU A 3 -61.77 34.00 13.46
CA LEU A 3 -62.41 34.63 12.29
C LEU A 3 -61.33 34.47 11.15
N VAL A 4 -61.66 34.09 9.90
CA VAL A 4 -61.67 34.93 8.68
C VAL A 4 -60.30 35.28 8.02
N ASP A 5 -60.16 34.80 6.78
CA ASP A 5 -59.58 35.32 5.51
C ASP A 5 -58.36 36.29 5.43
N GLY A 6 -57.59 36.10 4.34
CA GLY A 6 -56.65 37.07 3.74
C GLY A 6 -55.42 36.39 3.11
N GLU A 7 -55.50 35.90 1.87
CA GLU A 7 -55.10 36.57 0.62
C GLU A 7 -53.58 36.73 0.38
N GLU A 8 -53.16 36.16 -0.74
CA GLU A 8 -52.12 36.57 -1.70
C GLU A 8 -50.74 37.02 -1.17
N ASN A 9 -49.73 36.19 -1.42
CA ASN A 9 -48.56 36.72 -2.09
C ASN A 9 -48.06 35.75 -3.17
N SER A 10 -48.18 36.27 -4.38
CA SER A 10 -47.85 35.68 -5.67
C SER A 10 -46.39 35.27 -5.76
N HIS A 11 -46.16 34.20 -6.52
CA HIS A 11 -44.84 33.83 -7.01
C HIS A 11 -44.30 34.97 -7.88
N SER A 12 -43.27 35.66 -7.41
CA SER A 12 -42.44 36.48 -8.28
C SER A 12 -41.58 35.54 -9.12
N ILE A 13 -41.97 35.34 -10.37
CA ILE A 13 -41.11 34.86 -11.45
C ILE A 13 -39.96 35.88 -11.57
N SER A 14 -38.79 35.55 -11.02
CA SER A 14 -37.59 36.32 -11.31
C SER A 14 -37.02 35.85 -12.64
N ASN A 15 -37.16 36.70 -13.65
CA ASN A 15 -36.46 36.61 -14.92
C ASN A 15 -34.96 36.37 -14.70
N GLY A 16 -34.40 35.55 -15.59
CA GLY A 16 -33.05 35.05 -15.48
C GLY A 16 -32.00 36.14 -15.27
N GLU A 17 -31.14 35.89 -14.30
CA GLU A 17 -29.76 36.35 -14.26
C GLU A 17 -28.99 35.38 -13.34
N GLY A 18 -27.88 34.86 -13.84
CA GLY A 18 -27.18 33.70 -13.28
C GLY A 18 -26.67 33.90 -11.86
N LYS A 19 -26.49 32.80 -11.13
CA LYS A 19 -25.88 32.81 -9.79
C LYS A 19 -24.70 31.85 -9.69
N THR A 20 -23.52 32.45 -9.87
CA THR A 20 -22.26 32.30 -9.11
C THR A 20 -21.82 30.88 -8.71
N VAL A 21 -20.90 30.32 -9.50
CA VAL A 21 -19.94 29.30 -9.04
C VAL A 21 -18.80 30.00 -8.31
N ALA A 22 -18.40 29.44 -7.17
CA ALA A 22 -17.32 29.95 -6.33
C ALA A 22 -16.03 30.20 -7.13
N LYS A 23 -15.53 31.44 -7.10
CA LYS A 23 -14.18 31.79 -7.55
C LYS A 23 -13.21 31.38 -6.45
N ASP A 24 -12.54 30.25 -6.60
CA ASP A 24 -11.32 30.00 -5.86
C ASP A 24 -10.12 30.36 -6.75
N HIS A 25 -9.34 31.35 -6.33
CA HIS A 25 -8.09 31.75 -6.98
C HIS A 25 -6.94 31.08 -6.22
N THR A 26 -6.66 29.81 -6.50
CA THR A 26 -5.41 29.18 -6.09
C THR A 26 -4.40 29.27 -7.24
N LYS A 27 -3.75 30.42 -7.34
CA LYS A 27 -2.46 30.52 -8.05
C LYS A 27 -1.42 29.91 -7.12
N ASP A 28 -1.11 28.63 -7.36
CA ASP A 28 0.13 27.90 -6.99
C ASP A 28 -0.11 26.37 -6.90
N GLY A 29 -0.81 25.80 -7.88
CA GLY A 29 -0.96 24.35 -8.04
C GLY A 29 0.01 23.80 -9.08
N LEU A 30 0.72 22.70 -8.76
CA LEU A 30 1.67 22.02 -9.67
C LEU A 30 0.99 21.36 -10.89
N PHE A 31 -0.34 21.34 -10.94
CA PHE A 31 -1.12 20.80 -12.05
C PHE A 31 -2.25 21.77 -12.41
N THR A 32 -2.28 22.20 -13.67
CA THR A 32 -3.40 22.93 -14.25
C THR A 32 -4.43 21.93 -14.78
N SER A 33 -5.65 21.94 -14.27
CA SER A 33 -6.77 21.22 -14.87
C SER A 33 -7.65 22.19 -15.66
N GLU A 34 -7.99 21.83 -16.89
CA GLU A 34 -9.00 22.53 -17.68
C GLU A 34 -10.34 21.77 -17.56
N THR A 35 -11.41 22.51 -17.26
CA THR A 35 -12.77 21.96 -17.23
C THR A 35 -13.45 22.28 -18.56
N ILE A 36 -13.73 21.25 -19.36
CA ILE A 36 -14.56 21.40 -20.55
C ILE A 36 -16.03 21.23 -20.14
N VAL A 37 -16.81 22.28 -20.34
CA VAL A 37 -18.27 22.23 -20.15
C VAL A 37 -18.89 21.63 -21.42
N ILE A 38 -19.47 20.44 -21.29
CA ILE A 38 -20.21 19.80 -22.37
C ILE A 38 -21.65 20.36 -22.32
N PRO A 39 -22.13 21.08 -23.35
CA PRO A 39 -23.52 21.52 -23.37
C PRO A 39 -24.46 20.32 -23.52
N VAL A 40 -25.55 20.31 -22.76
CA VAL A 40 -26.63 19.32 -22.92
C VAL A 40 -27.34 19.57 -24.25
N SER A 41 -27.27 18.60 -25.16
CA SER A 41 -28.07 18.61 -26.39
C SER A 41 -29.56 18.48 -26.05
N PRO A 42 -30.46 19.22 -26.74
CA PRO A 42 -31.89 19.11 -26.53
C PRO A 42 -32.40 17.70 -26.91
N PRO A 43 -33.52 17.23 -26.32
CA PRO A 43 -34.03 15.89 -26.55
C PRO A 43 -34.52 15.76 -28.00
N GLY A 44 -33.95 14.82 -28.76
CA GLY A 44 -34.46 14.45 -30.08
C GLY A 44 -33.46 14.22 -31.22
N VAL A 45 -32.16 13.96 -30.95
CA VAL A 45 -31.19 13.65 -32.02
C VAL A 45 -30.57 12.27 -31.81
N SER A 46 -30.88 11.34 -32.72
CA SER A 46 -30.32 9.99 -32.77
C SER A 46 -28.85 10.02 -33.19
N ILE A 47 -27.98 9.40 -32.41
CA ILE A 47 -26.55 9.25 -32.74
C ILE A 47 -26.38 7.96 -33.54
N SER A 48 -26.08 8.09 -34.84
CA SER A 48 -25.54 6.99 -35.64
C SER A 48 -24.02 6.89 -35.45
N ASN A 49 -23.53 5.68 -35.23
CA ASN A 49 -22.12 5.32 -35.03
C ASN A 49 -21.17 5.95 -36.06
N GLY A 50 -20.10 6.60 -35.58
CA GLY A 50 -18.96 6.94 -36.43
C GLY A 50 -17.97 7.94 -35.80
N THR A 51 -16.83 7.41 -35.36
CA THR A 51 -15.52 8.09 -35.28
C THR A 51 -15.31 9.10 -34.14
N ILE A 52 -14.61 8.66 -33.08
CA ILE A 52 -13.92 9.56 -32.14
C ILE A 52 -12.68 10.13 -32.86
N PRO A 53 -12.51 11.45 -33.01
CA PRO A 53 -11.24 12.00 -33.46
C PRO A 53 -10.19 11.88 -32.33
N VAL A 54 -9.20 11.01 -32.53
CA VAL A 54 -7.97 11.02 -31.74
C VAL A 54 -7.16 12.24 -32.17
N LEU A 55 -7.10 13.26 -31.32
CA LEU A 55 -6.17 14.37 -31.50
C LEU A 55 -4.90 14.06 -30.71
N GLU A 56 -3.80 13.83 -31.44
CA GLU A 56 -2.45 13.68 -30.89
C GLU A 56 -2.08 14.89 -30.04
N THR A 57 -1.87 14.67 -28.74
CA THR A 57 -1.30 15.70 -27.87
C THR A 57 0.23 15.65 -27.99
N LYS A 58 0.81 16.63 -28.69
CA LYS A 58 2.25 16.90 -28.62
C LYS A 58 2.57 17.46 -27.23
N VAL A 59 3.21 16.64 -26.39
CA VAL A 59 3.76 17.07 -25.10
C VAL A 59 5.00 17.93 -25.36
N ALA A 60 4.95 19.20 -24.97
CA ALA A 60 6.12 20.08 -24.93
C ALA A 60 7.01 19.70 -23.74
N ALA A 61 8.25 19.30 -24.02
CA ALA A 61 9.27 19.03 -23.02
C ALA A 61 9.78 20.35 -22.44
N ASN A 62 9.21 20.79 -21.31
CA ASN A 62 9.79 21.86 -20.50
C ASN A 62 10.70 21.26 -19.42
N GLY A 63 11.98 21.58 -19.53
CA GLY A 63 13.05 21.11 -18.67
C GLY A 63 12.83 21.48 -17.21
N ILE A 64 12.71 20.45 -16.37
CA ILE A 64 12.82 20.57 -14.92
C ILE A 64 14.27 20.26 -14.55
N THR A 65 14.97 21.29 -14.08
CA THR A 65 16.24 21.16 -13.36
C THR A 65 16.10 20.11 -12.27
N LYS A 66 16.94 19.06 -12.33
CA LYS A 66 17.07 18.02 -11.31
C LYS A 66 17.32 18.68 -9.94
N ARG A 67 16.30 18.81 -9.10
CA ARG A 67 16.52 18.87 -7.65
C ARG A 67 16.85 17.47 -7.20
N ALA A 68 18.07 17.29 -6.71
CA ALA A 68 18.53 16.06 -6.11
C ALA A 68 17.52 15.63 -5.04
N ALA A 69 16.85 14.49 -5.28
CA ALA A 69 16.10 13.81 -4.25
C ALA A 69 17.08 13.58 -3.10
N GLN A 70 16.80 14.23 -1.97
CA GLN A 70 17.53 14.02 -0.75
C GLN A 70 17.48 12.54 -0.42
N ASN A 71 18.67 11.93 -0.47
CA ASN A 71 19.00 10.56 -0.17
C ASN A 71 17.96 9.90 0.75
N GLY A 72 17.09 9.08 0.15
CA GLY A 72 16.43 8.02 0.89
C GLY A 72 17.53 7.24 1.58
N THR A 73 17.48 7.24 2.91
CA THR A 73 18.43 6.52 3.76
C THR A 73 18.59 5.12 3.20
N ALA A 74 19.75 4.85 2.59
CA ALA A 74 20.16 3.50 2.31
C ALA A 74 20.01 2.74 3.63
N HIS A 75 19.09 1.78 3.68
CA HIS A 75 19.13 0.76 4.71
C HIS A 75 20.43 0.00 4.46
N ALA A 76 21.51 0.52 5.03
CA ALA A 76 22.83 -0.08 5.01
C ALA A 76 22.62 -1.51 5.48
N VAL A 77 23.00 -2.46 4.61
CA VAL A 77 23.06 -3.89 4.92
C VAL A 77 23.81 -4.00 6.24
N ARG A 78 23.08 -4.33 7.30
CA ARG A 78 23.69 -4.61 8.60
C ARG A 78 24.08 -6.07 8.56
N THR A 79 25.23 -6.37 7.98
CA THR A 79 25.91 -7.64 8.24
C THR A 79 26.39 -7.61 9.68
N THR A 80 25.49 -7.88 10.63
CA THR A 80 25.90 -8.17 12.00
C THR A 80 26.60 -9.52 11.99
N SER A 81 27.80 -9.59 12.55
CA SER A 81 28.58 -10.83 12.65
C SER A 81 27.86 -11.94 13.44
N ASP A 82 26.86 -11.58 14.24
CA ASP A 82 26.01 -12.52 14.96
C ASP A 82 24.50 -12.16 14.85
N PRO A 83 23.78 -12.67 13.83
CA PRO A 83 22.36 -12.37 13.66
C PRO A 83 21.52 -12.98 14.78
N GLN A 84 20.67 -12.17 15.42
CA GLN A 84 19.79 -12.62 16.50
C GLN A 84 18.34 -12.80 16.05
N SER A 85 17.91 -12.00 15.08
CA SER A 85 16.51 -11.89 14.65
C SER A 85 16.36 -11.96 13.15
N LEU A 86 15.14 -12.21 12.68
CA LEU A 86 14.82 -12.22 11.24
C LEU A 86 15.20 -10.90 10.54
N ARG A 87 15.13 -9.77 11.26
CA ARG A 87 15.56 -8.46 10.75
C ARG A 87 17.04 -8.43 10.36
N ASP A 88 17.89 -9.17 11.07
CA ASP A 88 19.33 -9.12 10.87
C ASP A 88 19.76 -9.89 9.60
N VAL A 89 18.90 -10.80 9.13
CA VAL A 89 19.14 -11.65 7.95
C VAL A 89 18.31 -11.27 6.74
N ALA A 90 17.21 -10.53 6.92
CA ALA A 90 16.34 -10.10 5.84
C ALA A 90 16.73 -8.69 5.36
N LYS A 91 16.74 -8.50 4.03
CA LYS A 91 16.95 -7.20 3.42
C LYS A 91 15.71 -6.30 3.53
N VAL A 92 14.52 -6.88 3.36
CA VAL A 92 13.25 -6.17 3.51
C VAL A 92 12.31 -7.02 4.33
N ILE A 93 11.69 -6.41 5.34
CA ILE A 93 10.49 -6.94 6.00
C ILE A 93 9.45 -5.84 5.91
N ARG A 94 8.30 -6.15 5.32
CA ARG A 94 7.20 -5.19 5.18
C ARG A 94 5.84 -5.86 5.27
N SER A 95 4.85 -5.06 5.59
CA SER A 95 3.44 -5.43 5.48
C SER A 95 2.72 -4.46 4.55
N LYS A 96 1.68 -4.95 3.89
CA LYS A 96 0.80 -4.15 3.04
C LYS A 96 -0.60 -4.74 3.00
N ASN A 97 -1.58 -3.95 2.58
CA ASN A 97 -2.91 -4.45 2.28
C ASN A 97 -2.89 -5.45 1.11
N ALA A 98 -3.72 -6.49 1.22
CA ALA A 98 -4.01 -7.49 0.18
C ALA A 98 -5.52 -7.49 -0.12
N GLY A 99 -6.06 -6.31 -0.40
CA GLY A 99 -7.49 -6.03 -0.36
C GLY A 99 -7.93 -5.40 0.97
N PRO A 100 -9.23 -5.10 1.14
CA PRO A 100 -9.72 -4.39 2.31
C PRO A 100 -9.65 -5.21 3.62
N PHE A 101 -9.76 -6.53 3.53
CA PHE A 101 -9.88 -7.41 4.70
C PHE A 101 -8.66 -8.32 4.93
N GLN A 102 -7.56 -8.11 4.20
CA GLN A 102 -6.38 -8.96 4.29
C GLN A 102 -5.10 -8.12 4.33
N LEU A 103 -4.12 -8.64 5.05
CA LEU A 103 -2.77 -8.12 5.12
C LEU A 103 -1.82 -9.17 4.58
N THR A 104 -0.85 -8.73 3.79
CA THR A 104 0.26 -9.59 3.38
C THR A 104 1.57 -9.04 3.91
N PHE A 105 2.45 -9.97 4.26
CA PHE A 105 3.77 -9.73 4.81
C PHE A 105 4.77 -10.32 3.82
N ASP A 106 5.73 -9.49 3.41
CA ASP A 106 6.82 -9.90 2.53
C ASP A 106 8.13 -9.85 3.34
N VAL A 107 8.88 -10.94 3.32
CA VAL A 107 10.27 -11.02 3.81
C VAL A 107 11.16 -11.33 2.61
N ILE A 108 12.08 -10.43 2.28
CA ILE A 108 12.95 -10.56 1.11
C ILE A 108 14.40 -10.62 1.57
N PHE A 109 15.14 -11.56 1.02
CA PHE A 109 16.56 -11.79 1.27
C PHE A 109 17.38 -11.34 0.06
N ASP A 110 18.61 -10.88 0.28
CA ASP A 110 19.58 -10.59 -0.78
C ASP A 110 20.60 -11.72 -0.99
N ASP A 111 20.68 -12.64 -0.04
CA ASP A 111 21.60 -13.76 -0.08
C ASP A 111 20.85 -15.10 -0.26
N PRO A 112 21.08 -15.81 -1.39
CA PRO A 112 20.48 -17.12 -1.62
C PRO A 112 20.84 -18.18 -0.58
N ALA A 113 22.02 -18.13 0.05
CA ALA A 113 22.43 -19.11 1.06
C ALA A 113 21.67 -18.88 2.38
N VAL A 114 21.54 -17.63 2.80
CA VAL A 114 20.73 -17.23 3.97
C VAL A 114 19.27 -17.60 3.75
N TYR A 115 18.72 -17.28 2.57
CA TYR A 115 17.37 -17.64 2.17
C TYR A 115 17.10 -19.15 2.32
N LYS A 116 18.01 -19.98 1.77
CA LYS A 116 17.90 -21.44 1.86
C LYS A 116 17.95 -21.94 3.30
N ALA A 117 18.86 -21.41 4.12
CA ALA A 117 18.97 -21.76 5.53
C ALA A 117 17.70 -21.42 6.32
N VAL A 118 17.13 -20.23 6.10
CA VAL A 118 15.85 -19.84 6.71
C VAL A 118 14.72 -20.75 6.23
N LYS A 119 14.65 -21.05 4.93
CA LYS A 119 13.63 -21.96 4.36
C LYS A 119 13.69 -23.36 4.95
N SER A 120 14.88 -23.92 5.13
CA SER A 120 15.06 -25.26 5.73
C SER A 120 14.83 -25.29 7.24
N SER A 121 14.98 -24.16 7.94
CA SER A 121 14.84 -24.10 9.40
C SER A 121 13.41 -24.31 9.91
N GLY A 122 12.38 -24.16 9.06
CA GLY A 122 10.98 -24.20 9.48
C GLY A 122 10.53 -22.99 10.32
N LEU A 123 11.40 -21.99 10.54
CA LEU A 123 11.11 -20.78 11.31
C LEU A 123 9.89 -20.02 10.78
N LEU A 124 9.70 -20.03 9.45
CA LEU A 124 8.59 -19.37 8.74
C LEU A 124 7.52 -20.37 8.29
N SER A 125 7.34 -21.46 9.04
CA SER A 125 6.25 -22.42 8.80
C SER A 125 4.89 -21.80 9.06
N ARG A 126 3.84 -22.39 8.45
CA ARG A 126 2.46 -21.92 8.59
C ARG A 126 2.02 -21.83 10.06
N ASP A 127 2.33 -22.85 10.86
CA ASP A 127 1.96 -22.91 12.27
C ASP A 127 2.72 -21.89 13.11
N ALA A 128 4.03 -21.75 12.88
CA ALA A 128 4.84 -20.73 13.56
C ALA A 128 4.34 -19.31 13.25
N MET A 129 3.98 -19.04 11.99
CA MET A 129 3.42 -17.74 11.59
C MET A 129 2.03 -17.51 12.16
N ALA A 130 1.17 -18.53 12.19
CA ALA A 130 -0.13 -18.41 12.84
C ALA A 130 0.03 -18.04 14.32
N GLN A 131 0.88 -18.77 15.04
CA GLN A 131 1.18 -18.50 16.46
C GLN A 131 1.78 -17.12 16.68
N LEU A 132 2.74 -16.69 15.84
CA LEU A 132 3.39 -15.37 15.94
C LEU A 132 2.37 -14.21 15.88
N PHE A 133 1.31 -14.37 15.09
CA PHE A 133 0.25 -13.37 14.93
C PHE A 133 -1.01 -13.65 15.77
N GLY A 134 -0.96 -14.63 16.68
CA GLY A 134 -2.08 -15.02 17.53
C GLY A 134 -3.30 -15.51 16.75
N ARG A 135 -3.07 -16.32 15.71
CA ARG A 135 -4.06 -16.87 14.77
C ARG A 135 -4.13 -18.38 14.83
N SER A 136 -5.23 -18.94 14.34
CA SER A 136 -5.26 -20.37 13.99
C SER A 136 -4.56 -20.61 12.65
N ALA A 137 -4.04 -21.82 12.44
CA ALA A 137 -3.45 -22.20 11.16
C ALA A 137 -4.49 -22.24 10.01
N GLU A 138 -5.78 -22.39 10.31
CA GLU A 138 -6.85 -22.34 9.30
C GLU A 138 -7.09 -20.93 8.77
N GLU A 139 -6.90 -19.90 9.61
CA GLU A 139 -7.08 -18.50 9.22
C GLU A 139 -6.03 -18.02 8.22
N VAL A 140 -4.88 -18.71 8.11
CA VAL A 140 -3.79 -18.30 7.23
C VAL A 140 -4.22 -18.42 5.76
N VAL A 141 -4.41 -17.29 5.08
CA VAL A 141 -4.86 -17.27 3.68
C VAL A 141 -3.77 -17.82 2.75
N TYR A 142 -2.52 -17.40 2.98
CA TYR A 142 -1.37 -17.87 2.21
C TYR A 142 -0.12 -17.88 3.08
N CYS A 143 0.74 -18.88 2.90
CA CYS A 143 2.04 -18.95 3.55
C CYS A 143 2.98 -19.74 2.63
N GLY A 144 4.06 -19.12 2.16
CA GLY A 144 4.94 -19.79 1.21
C GLY A 144 6.19 -19.01 0.83
N PHE A 145 7.13 -19.76 0.28
CA PHE A 145 8.41 -19.28 -0.23
C PHE A 145 8.34 -19.12 -1.76
N PHE A 146 8.95 -18.03 -2.26
CA PHE A 146 9.06 -17.67 -3.67
C PHE A 146 10.54 -17.60 -4.05
N ASP A 147 11.04 -18.71 -4.60
CA ASP A 147 12.48 -18.91 -4.86
C ASP A 147 13.05 -17.89 -5.86
N GLN A 148 12.27 -17.51 -6.89
CA GLN A 148 12.70 -16.53 -7.90
C GLN A 148 12.97 -15.14 -7.33
N ALA A 149 12.28 -14.78 -6.24
CA ALA A 149 12.39 -13.48 -5.60
C ALA A 149 13.21 -13.51 -4.30
N LEU A 150 13.74 -14.68 -3.92
CA LEU A 150 14.33 -14.92 -2.59
C LEU A 150 13.43 -14.38 -1.48
N ALA A 151 12.13 -14.70 -1.56
CA ALA A 151 11.12 -14.09 -0.72
C ALA A 151 10.29 -15.14 0.02
N PHE A 152 9.84 -14.78 1.22
CA PHE A 152 8.77 -15.45 1.93
C PHE A 152 7.56 -14.51 1.97
N LYS A 153 6.37 -15.09 1.84
CA LYS A 153 5.11 -14.35 1.85
C LYS A 153 4.09 -15.03 2.74
N LEU A 154 3.46 -14.23 3.58
CA LEU A 154 2.36 -14.61 4.46
C LEU A 154 1.17 -13.69 4.16
N THR A 155 -0.04 -14.23 4.12
CA THR A 155 -1.28 -13.44 4.04
C THR A 155 -2.22 -13.88 5.15
N LEU A 156 -2.70 -12.91 5.92
CA LEU A 156 -3.62 -13.11 7.03
C LEU A 156 -4.86 -12.21 6.87
N PRO A 157 -6.01 -12.61 7.45
CA PRO A 157 -7.14 -11.71 7.61
C PRO A 157 -6.76 -10.50 8.48
N ARG A 158 -7.22 -9.32 8.09
CA ARG A 158 -7.05 -8.10 8.86
C ARG A 158 -8.03 -8.15 10.03
N THR A 159 -7.52 -8.08 11.26
CA THR A 159 -8.38 -8.05 12.44
C THR A 159 -7.94 -6.98 13.43
N ARG A 160 -8.91 -6.52 14.22
CA ARG A 160 -8.71 -5.57 15.31
C ARG A 160 -9.53 -6.04 16.50
N GLY A 161 -8.89 -6.19 17.66
CA GLY A 161 -9.55 -6.74 18.85
C GLY A 161 -10.13 -8.16 18.65
N GLY A 162 -9.51 -8.96 17.79
CA GLY A 162 -9.98 -10.32 17.46
C GLY A 162 -11.12 -10.38 16.43
N GLN A 163 -11.64 -9.25 15.96
CA GLN A 163 -12.71 -9.22 14.95
C GLN A 163 -12.19 -8.81 13.57
N LEU A 164 -12.76 -9.39 12.51
CA LEU A 164 -12.47 -9.02 11.13
C LEU A 164 -12.76 -7.52 10.92
N SER A 165 -11.83 -6.82 10.28
CA SER A 165 -11.93 -5.37 10.07
C SER A 165 -11.48 -5.00 8.66
N CYS A 166 -12.17 -4.03 8.04
CA CYS A 166 -11.71 -3.44 6.80
C CYS A 166 -10.64 -2.37 7.05
N SER A 167 -9.72 -2.24 6.10
CA SER A 167 -8.82 -1.09 5.99
C SER A 167 -9.62 0.21 5.94
N GLY A 168 -9.23 1.18 6.77
CA GLY A 168 -9.89 2.49 6.83
C GLY A 168 -11.17 2.52 7.65
N GLY A 169 -11.45 1.47 8.43
CA GLY A 169 -12.56 1.47 9.38
C GLY A 169 -12.42 2.54 10.46
N TYR A 170 -13.50 2.77 11.21
CA TYR A 170 -13.51 3.73 12.33
C TYR A 170 -12.36 3.43 13.31
N MET A 171 -11.61 4.48 13.68
CA MET A 171 -10.45 4.42 14.58
C MET A 171 -9.24 3.61 14.06
N GLU A 172 -9.15 3.36 12.75
CA GLU A 172 -7.97 2.74 12.13
C GLU A 172 -6.77 3.70 12.09
N SER A 173 -5.68 3.35 12.77
CA SER A 173 -4.43 4.14 12.76
C SER A 173 -3.46 3.74 11.65
N ASP A 174 -3.57 2.51 11.11
CA ASP A 174 -2.69 1.97 10.08
C ASP A 174 -3.49 1.52 8.85
N VAL A 175 -4.12 2.48 8.18
CA VAL A 175 -4.97 2.24 7.00
C VAL A 175 -4.23 1.44 5.93
N HIS A 176 -2.95 1.73 5.68
CA HIS A 176 -2.17 1.04 4.65
C HIS A 176 -1.65 -0.33 5.09
N GLY A 177 -1.80 -0.70 6.37
CA GLY A 177 -1.25 -1.92 6.92
C GLY A 177 0.27 -1.94 6.89
N SER A 178 0.92 -0.78 6.95
CA SER A 178 2.36 -0.62 6.75
C SER A 178 3.18 -0.80 8.02
N GLN A 179 2.55 -0.95 9.19
CA GLN A 179 3.23 -1.12 10.48
C GLN A 179 3.01 -2.51 11.10
N GLN A 180 2.21 -3.36 10.46
CA GLN A 180 1.82 -4.67 11.00
C GLN A 180 2.96 -5.70 10.99
N TYR A 181 4.05 -5.45 10.27
CA TYR A 181 5.19 -6.38 10.13
C TYR A 181 6.09 -6.47 11.38
N MET A 182 5.84 -5.66 12.41
CA MET A 182 6.69 -5.58 13.60
C MET A 182 6.95 -6.92 14.32
N PRO A 183 6.00 -7.87 14.42
CA PRO A 183 6.27 -9.20 14.98
C PRO A 183 7.37 -9.96 14.23
N LEU A 184 7.41 -9.88 12.90
CA LEU A 184 8.45 -10.50 12.08
C LEU A 184 9.82 -9.88 12.32
N MET A 185 9.89 -8.56 12.52
CA MET A 185 11.16 -7.88 12.83
C MET A 185 11.79 -8.34 14.14
N LYS A 186 10.96 -8.76 15.10
CA LYS A 186 11.39 -9.19 16.43
C LYS A 186 11.51 -10.70 16.55
N LEU A 187 11.21 -11.46 15.51
CA LEU A 187 11.24 -12.92 15.53
C LEU A 187 12.69 -13.39 15.73
N PRO A 188 13.01 -14.06 16.87
CA PRO A 188 14.35 -14.56 17.10
C PRO A 188 14.67 -15.73 16.18
N LEU A 189 15.94 -15.84 15.80
CA LEU A 189 16.44 -17.01 15.07
C LEU A 189 16.67 -18.17 16.03
N THR A 190 16.43 -19.40 15.59
CA THR A 190 16.77 -20.61 16.35
C THR A 190 18.29 -20.78 16.45
N GLU A 191 18.77 -21.40 17.53
CA GLU A 191 20.21 -21.63 17.72
C GLU A 191 20.86 -22.42 16.58
N ASP A 192 20.16 -23.42 16.03
CA ASP A 192 20.64 -24.22 14.90
C ASP A 192 20.81 -23.37 13.64
N LEU A 193 19.86 -22.46 13.38
CA LEU A 193 19.94 -21.53 12.26
C LEU A 193 21.08 -20.53 12.45
N ARG A 194 21.24 -20.00 13.67
CA ARG A 194 22.35 -19.09 14.00
C ARG A 194 23.71 -19.76 13.79
N HIS A 195 23.88 -21.00 14.22
CA HIS A 195 25.09 -21.79 13.95
C HIS A 195 25.36 -21.95 12.44
N SER A 196 24.32 -22.29 11.68
CA SER A 196 24.42 -22.45 10.23
C SER A 196 24.86 -21.15 9.53
N LEU A 197 24.29 -20.01 9.95
CA LEU A 197 24.62 -18.69 9.41
C LEU A 197 26.05 -18.25 9.78
N ARG A 198 26.49 -18.52 11.01
CA ARG A 198 27.88 -18.27 11.44
C ARG A 198 28.87 -19.10 10.63
N ALA A 199 28.58 -20.37 10.38
CA ALA A 199 29.41 -21.24 9.55
C ALA A 199 29.53 -20.71 8.11
N LEU A 200 28.43 -20.25 7.52
CA LEU A 200 28.43 -19.63 6.19
C LEU A 200 29.32 -18.37 6.13
N ASN A 201 29.29 -17.54 7.18
CA ASN A 201 30.13 -16.35 7.26
C ASN A 201 31.62 -16.72 7.38
N SER A 202 31.96 -17.72 8.21
CA SER A 202 33.35 -18.18 8.36
C SER A 202 33.95 -18.70 7.05
N ILE A 203 33.19 -19.48 6.27
CA ILE A 203 33.64 -20.01 4.97
C ILE A 203 33.95 -18.85 3.99
N ARG A 204 33.09 -17.84 3.93
CA ARG A 204 33.29 -16.68 3.05
C ARG A 204 34.50 -15.85 3.44
N THR A 205 34.76 -15.71 4.74
CA THR A 205 35.96 -15.00 5.20
C THR A 205 37.25 -15.75 4.87
N SER A 206 37.23 -17.08 4.83
CA SER A 206 38.40 -17.87 4.43
C SER A 206 38.66 -17.90 2.92
N GLU A 207 37.62 -17.75 2.08
CA GLU A 207 37.77 -17.73 0.61
C GLU A 207 38.21 -16.35 0.08
N ALA A 208 38.10 -15.30 0.89
CA ALA A 208 38.46 -13.93 0.54
C ALA A 208 39.93 -13.56 0.86
N HIS A 209 40.74 -14.52 1.32
CA HIS A 209 42.17 -14.37 1.63
C HIS A 209 42.99 -15.38 0.81
#